data_AF-A0AAI9DY64-F1
#
_entry.id   AF-A0AAI9DY64-F1
#
_cell.length_a   1.000
_cell.length_b   1.000
_cell.length_c   1.000
_cell.angle_alpha   90.00
_cell.angle_beta   90.00
_cell.angle_gamma   90.00
#
_symmetry.space_group_name_H-M   'P 1'
#
loop_
_entity.id
_entity.type
_entity.pdbx_description
1 polymer ?
#
loop_
_entity_poly.entity_id
_entity_poly.type
_entity_poly.pdbx_seq_one_letter_code
_entity_poly.pdbx_strand_id
1 'polypeptide(L)'
;MPRVVWLEITTEKEIAGYLVEQTTQRTDLAFIVDTDEAFFRPEDDVRLNANKLVNDYDIYSVVMTTDLFHDDACQQIVSAYKMHHHSG
;
A
#
# COMPACT_ATOMS: atom_id res chain seq x y z
N MET A 1 -24.92 -5.23 -5.13
CA MET A 1 -24.38 -3.89 -5.47
C MET A 1 -22.88 -4.08 -5.65
N PRO A 2 -22.28 -3.80 -6.82
CA PRO A 2 -20.82 -3.85 -6.95
C PRO A 2 -20.20 -2.85 -5.97
N ARG A 3 -19.23 -3.29 -5.16
CA ARG A 3 -18.48 -2.39 -4.27
C ARG A 3 -17.45 -1.67 -5.13
N VAL A 4 -17.66 -0.38 -5.36
CA VAL A 4 -16.67 0.45 -6.04
C VAL A 4 -15.69 0.95 -4.99
N VAL A 5 -14.41 0.67 -5.19
CA VAL A 5 -13.31 1.17 -4.37
C VAL A 5 -12.63 2.29 -5.15
N TRP A 6 -12.38 3.43 -4.53
CA TRP A 6 -11.74 4.58 -5.17
C TRP A 6 -10.43 4.90 -4.46
N LEU A 7 -9.36 5.08 -5.23
CA LEU A 7 -8.17 5.78 -4.75
C LEU A 7 -8.28 7.24 -5.15
N GLU A 8 -8.26 8.13 -4.17
CA GLU A 8 -8.20 9.57 -4.37
C GLU A 8 -6.83 10.09 -3.94
N ILE A 9 -6.13 10.76 -4.85
CA ILE A 9 -4.88 11.45 -4.57
C ILE A 9 -5.14 12.93 -4.76
N THR A 10 -4.92 13.71 -3.70
CA THR A 10 -4.98 15.16 -3.75
C THR A 10 -3.57 15.72 -3.59
N THR A 11 -3.17 16.54 -4.55
CA THR A 11 -1.88 17.22 -4.55
C THR A 11 -2.12 18.72 -4.47
N GLU A 12 -1.46 19.37 -3.52
CA GLU A 12 -1.48 20.81 -3.36
C GLU A 12 -0.15 21.42 -3.80
N LYS A 13 -0.22 22.55 -4.49
CA LYS A 13 0.93 23.34 -4.89
C LYS A 13 0.69 24.80 -4.57
N GLU A 14 1.55 25.37 -3.74
CA GLU A 14 1.54 26.79 -3.46
C GLU A 14 2.13 27.59 -4.63
N ILE A 15 1.39 28.59 -5.08
CA ILE A 15 1.73 29.51 -6.15
C ILE A 15 1.77 30.93 -5.58
N ALA A 16 2.91 31.59 -5.74
CA ALA A 16 3.14 32.99 -5.36
C ALA A 16 2.87 33.34 -3.88
N GLY A 17 2.84 32.35 -2.97
CA GLY A 17 2.75 32.58 -1.52
C GLY A 17 1.34 32.83 -0.98
N TYR A 18 0.31 32.79 -1.84
CA TYR A 18 -1.07 33.07 -1.44
C TYR A 18 -2.13 32.26 -2.19
N LEU A 19 -1.76 31.60 -3.28
CA LEU A 19 -2.67 30.76 -4.05
C LEU A 19 -2.27 29.30 -3.86
N VAL A 20 -3.22 28.43 -3.50
CA VAL A 20 -3.00 26.98 -3.47
C VAL A 20 -3.75 26.38 -4.65
N GLU A 21 -2.99 25.81 -5.58
CA GLU A 21 -3.53 24.97 -6.65
C GLU A 21 -3.70 23.56 -6.11
N GLN A 22 -4.94 23.10 -6.04
CA GLN A 22 -5.28 21.75 -5.63
C GLN A 22 -5.69 20.95 -6.86
N THR A 23 -5.01 19.82 -7.09
CA THR A 23 -5.38 18.85 -8.13
C THR A 23 -5.80 17.55 -7.46
N THR A 24 -7.00 17.08 -7.75
CA THR A 24 -7.51 15.79 -7.27
C THR A 24 -7.61 14.82 -8.43
N GLN A 25 -6.97 13.65 -8.31
CA GLN A 25 -7.12 12.52 -9.21
C GLN A 25 -7.83 11.38 -8.51
N ARG A 26 -8.79 10.76 -9.21
CA ARG A 26 -9.53 9.59 -8.74
C ARG A 26 -9.32 8.43 -9.70
N THR A 27 -8.96 7.28 -9.16
CA THR A 27 -8.78 6.03 -9.91
C THR A 27 -9.75 4.98 -9.38
N ASP A 28 -10.49 4.33 -10.29
CA ASP A 28 -11.34 3.19 -9.95
C ASP A 28 -10.48 1.97 -9.64
N LEU A 29 -10.63 1.45 -8.43
CA LEU A 29 -9.93 0.31 -7.89
C LEU A 29 -10.87 -0.90 -7.69
N ALA A 30 -12.04 -0.92 -8.33
CA ALA A 30 -12.96 -2.05 -8.25
C ALA A 30 -12.31 -3.39 -8.67
N PHE A 31 -11.25 -3.38 -9.49
CA PHE A 31 -10.52 -4.58 -9.89
C PHE A 31 -9.79 -5.31 -8.73
N ILE A 32 -9.57 -4.64 -7.59
CA ILE A 32 -8.90 -5.26 -6.43
C ILE A 32 -9.87 -6.08 -5.58
N VAL A 33 -11.15 -5.69 -5.57
CA VAL A 33 -12.18 -6.37 -4.78
C VAL A 33 -12.90 -7.49 -5.54
N ASP A 34 -12.57 -7.67 -6.82
CA ASP A 34 -13.22 -8.65 -7.71
C ASP A 34 -12.33 -9.86 -8.00
N THR A 35 -11.52 -10.28 -7.02
CA THR A 35 -10.84 -11.58 -7.02
C THR A 35 -11.09 -12.25 -5.68
N ASP A 36 -11.72 -13.43 -5.68
CA ASP A 36 -11.94 -14.23 -4.47
C ASP A 36 -10.62 -14.71 -3.81
N GLU A 37 -9.47 -14.47 -4.44
CA GLU A 37 -8.15 -14.86 -3.95
C GLU A 37 -7.30 -13.63 -3.65
N ALA A 38 -7.03 -13.38 -2.37
CA ALA A 38 -6.04 -12.39 -1.96
C ALA A 38 -4.65 -12.77 -2.49
N PHE A 39 -3.96 -11.83 -3.14
CA PHE A 39 -2.60 -12.06 -3.66
C PHE A 39 -1.62 -12.45 -2.54
N PHE A 40 -1.72 -11.76 -1.40
CA PHE A 40 -1.10 -12.17 -0.14
C PHE A 40 -2.14 -12.80 0.77
N ARG A 41 -2.08 -14.12 0.92
CA ARG A 41 -2.94 -14.83 1.87
C ARG A 41 -2.25 -14.82 3.24
N PRO A 42 -2.95 -14.49 4.33
CA PRO A 42 -2.36 -14.50 5.67
C PRO A 42 -2.00 -15.91 6.13
N GLU A 43 -2.55 -16.95 5.49
CA GLU A 43 -2.20 -18.35 5.75
C GLU A 43 -0.95 -18.83 4.98
N ASP A 44 -0.48 -18.06 3.98
CA ASP A 44 0.71 -18.43 3.22
C ASP A 44 1.98 -18.29 4.09
N ASP A 45 2.96 -19.17 3.86
CA ASP A 45 4.28 -19.07 4.50
C ASP A 45 4.91 -17.70 4.22
N VAL A 46 5.49 -17.09 5.25
CA VAL A 46 6.06 -15.73 5.17
C VAL A 46 7.10 -15.61 4.05
N ARG A 47 7.83 -16.69 3.74
CA ARG A 47 8.83 -16.72 2.67
C ARG A 47 8.19 -16.69 1.29
N LEU A 48 7.00 -17.28 1.15
CA LEU A 48 6.22 -17.27 -0.08
C LEU A 48 5.70 -15.85 -0.34
N ASN A 49 5.15 -15.20 0.69
CA ASN A 49 4.69 -13.81 0.61
C ASN A 49 5.86 -12.84 0.36
N ALA A 50 7.03 -13.07 0.96
CA ALA A 50 8.23 -12.27 0.69
C ALA A 50 8.72 -12.41 -0.76
N ASN A 51 8.67 -13.63 -1.33
CA ASN A 51 9.04 -13.85 -2.72
C ASN A 51 8.06 -13.16 -3.68
N LYS A 52 6.75 -13.33 -3.43
CA LYS A 52 5.68 -12.62 -4.16
C LYS A 52 5.89 -11.11 -4.15
N LEU A 53 6.31 -10.54 -3.01
CA LEU A 53 6.59 -9.11 -2.85
C LEU A 53 7.83 -8.64 -3.63
N VAL A 54 8.88 -9.45 -3.74
CA VAL A 54 10.15 -9.02 -4.33
C VAL A 54 10.22 -9.27 -5.83
N ASN A 55 9.69 -10.40 -6.28
CA ASN A 55 9.90 -10.88 -7.65
C ASN A 55 8.64 -10.81 -8.51
N ASP A 56 7.46 -10.93 -7.89
CA ASP A 56 6.18 -11.00 -8.61
C ASP A 56 5.33 -9.72 -8.43
N TYR A 57 5.79 -8.80 -7.59
CA TYR A 57 5.13 -7.53 -7.28
C TYR A 57 5.64 -6.43 -8.20
N ASP A 58 4.76 -5.82 -8.99
CA ASP A 58 5.10 -4.73 -9.91
C ASP A 58 4.67 -3.34 -9.38
N ILE A 59 4.94 -2.29 -10.15
CA ILE A 59 4.60 -0.89 -9.81
C ILE A 59 3.09 -0.67 -9.59
N TYR A 60 2.20 -1.42 -10.25
CA TYR A 60 0.76 -1.36 -9.97
C TYR A 60 0.42 -1.88 -8.57
N SER A 61 1.25 -2.79 -8.09
CA SER A 61 1.11 -3.41 -6.78
C SER A 61 1.61 -2.46 -5.65
N VAL A 62 2.55 -1.55 -5.95
CA VAL A 62 2.98 -0.45 -5.06
C VAL A 62 1.86 0.56 -4.82
N VAL A 63 1.11 0.93 -5.86
CA VAL A 63 -0.06 1.83 -5.72
C VAL A 63 -1.08 1.26 -4.75
N MET A 64 -1.24 -0.07 -4.74
CA MET A 64 -2.13 -0.81 -3.85
C MET A 64 -1.63 -1.03 -2.42
N THR A 65 -0.37 -0.71 -2.16
CA THR A 65 0.26 -0.83 -0.85
C THR A 65 0.68 0.51 -0.28
N THR A 66 0.22 1.61 -0.88
CA THR A 66 0.41 2.97 -0.34
C THR A 66 -0.15 3.14 1.07
N ASP A 67 -1.04 2.26 1.54
CA ASP A 67 -1.52 2.23 2.92
C ASP A 67 -0.56 1.50 3.91
N LEU A 68 0.35 0.65 3.41
CA LEU A 68 1.33 -0.09 4.23
C LEU A 68 2.53 0.74 4.68
N PHE A 69 2.73 1.93 4.12
CA PHE A 69 3.88 2.80 4.40
C PHE A 69 3.51 4.07 5.17
N HIS A 70 2.46 4.01 6.00
CA HIS A 70 2.29 5.01 7.06
C HIS A 70 3.34 4.77 8.17
N ASP A 71 3.80 5.85 8.81
CA ASP A 71 4.88 5.83 9.81
C ASP A 71 4.67 4.75 10.90
N ASP A 72 3.43 4.54 11.31
CA ASP A 72 3.06 3.54 12.32
C ASP A 72 3.30 2.10 11.85
N ALA A 73 2.96 1.78 10.60
CA ALA A 73 3.18 0.45 10.02
C ALA A 73 4.69 0.18 9.85
N CYS A 74 5.44 1.19 9.41
CA CYS A 74 6.90 1.14 9.35
C CYS A 74 7.53 0.88 10.73
N GLN A 75 7.04 1.55 11.78
CA GLN A 75 7.51 1.34 13.15
C GLN A 75 7.21 -0.07 13.67
N GLN A 76 6.04 -0.63 13.35
CA GLN A 76 5.68 -2.00 13.75
C GLN A 76 6.57 -3.04 13.08
N ILE A 77 6.83 -2.89 11.77
CA ILE A 77 7.73 -3.78 11.02
C ILE A 77 9.16 -3.72 11.60
N VAL A 78 9.68 -2.53 11.86
CA VAL A 78 11.01 -2.34 12.47
C VAL A 78 11.07 -2.97 13.86
N SER A 79 10.02 -2.83 14.67
CA SER A 79 9.96 -3.39 16.02
C SER A 79 9.94 -4.92 16.00
N ALA A 80 9.14 -5.52 15.11
CA ALA A 80 9.09 -6.97 14.93
C ALA A 80 10.45 -7.54 14.46
N TYR A 81 11.10 -6.87 13.50
CA TYR A 81 12.43 -7.27 13.02
C TYR A 81 13.46 -7.31 14.15
N LYS A 82 13.53 -6.24 14.97
CA LYS A 82 14.43 -6.15 16.11
C LYS A 82 14.17 -7.24 17.15
N MET A 83 12.89 -7.52 17.46
CA MET A 83 12.53 -8.54 18.44
C MET A 83 12.99 -9.94 18.02
N HIS A 84 12.90 -10.27 16.73
CA HIS A 84 13.35 -11.56 16.20
C HIS A 84 14.87 -11.67 16.01
N HIS A 85 15.59 -10.56 15.86
CA HIS A 85 17.05 -10.53 15.64
C HIS A 85 17.88 -10.19 16.88
N HIS A 86 17.24 -9.99 18.05
CA HIS A 86 17.90 -9.86 19.36
C HIS A 86 17.85 -11.15 20.20
N SER A 87 17.46 -12.29 19.62
CA SER A 87 17.52 -13.61 20.27
C SER A 87 18.73 -14.46 19.82
N GLY A 88 19.79 -13.82 19.32
CA GLY A 88 21.06 -14.46 18.92
C GLY A 88 22.23 -13.91 19.71
#